data_AF-A0A7V8VTP3-F1
#
_entry.id   AF-A0A7V8VTP3-F1
#
_cell.length_a   1.000
_cell.length_b   1.000
_cell.length_c   1.000
_cell.angle_alpha   90.00
_cell.angle_beta   90.00
_cell.angle_gamma   90.00
#
_symmetry.space_group_name_H-M   'P 1'
#
loop_
_entity.id
_entity.type
_entity.pdbx_description
1 polymer ?
#
loop_
_entity_poly.entity_id
_entity_poly.type
_entity_poly.pdbx_seq_one_letter_code
_entity_poly.pdbx_strand_id
1 'polypeptide(L)'
;MSAMLARLLAALASRVPPQSVDRVWIFPPRQIRGSESGLAVLALYLQLPEETGHRRLVTLRYEAAPGGEEPTEQELVEQGIAPAERIDRVVAGVLRRLGDAHEAPTAVRIEGDPARWEQMLGRMAEPSSTA
;
A
#
# COMPACT_ATOMS: atom_id res chain seq x y z
N MET A 1 11.50 -7.01 -2.87
CA MET A 1 10.51 -5.92 -2.64
C MET A 1 10.60 -4.92 -3.80
N SER A 2 9.53 -4.16 -4.09
CA SER A 2 9.45 -3.29 -5.28
C SER A 2 9.95 -1.87 -5.01
N ALA A 3 11.00 -1.44 -5.74
CA ALA A 3 11.52 -0.08 -5.67
C ALA A 3 10.54 0.95 -6.28
N MET A 4 9.80 0.57 -7.33
CA MET A 4 8.77 1.42 -7.94
C MET A 4 7.66 1.73 -6.94
N LEU A 5 7.13 0.71 -6.25
CA LEU A 5 6.10 0.92 -5.23
C LEU A 5 6.59 1.81 -4.08
N ALA A 6 7.86 1.67 -3.67
CA ALA A 6 8.45 2.55 -2.67
C ALA A 6 8.42 4.02 -3.13
N ARG A 7 8.83 4.29 -4.36
CA ARG A 7 8.82 5.64 -4.96
C ARG A 7 7.41 6.21 -5.05
N LEU A 8 6.44 5.39 -5.44
CA LEU A 8 5.03 5.79 -5.52
C LEU A 8 4.44 6.11 -4.14
N LEU A 9 4.74 5.31 -3.12
CA LEU A 9 4.34 5.61 -1.75
C LEU A 9 5.01 6.90 -1.25
N ALA A 10 6.31 7.09 -1.50
CA ALA A 10 6.99 8.33 -1.15
C ALA A 10 6.31 9.57 -1.78
N ALA A 11 5.95 9.50 -3.06
CA ALA A 11 5.22 10.57 -3.73
C ALA A 11 3.80 10.77 -3.16
N LEU A 12 3.13 9.67 -2.79
CA LEU A 12 1.78 9.70 -2.20
C LEU A 12 1.73 10.43 -0.86
N ALA A 13 2.85 10.51 -0.11
CA ALA A 13 2.92 11.19 1.18
C ALA A 13 2.49 12.68 1.12
N SER A 14 2.59 13.31 -0.05
CA SER A 14 2.09 14.68 -0.29
C SER A 14 0.57 14.81 -0.25
N ARG A 15 -0.16 13.71 -0.55
CA ARG A 15 -1.64 13.67 -0.61
C ARG A 15 -2.23 12.87 0.56
N VAL A 16 -1.52 11.85 1.03
CA VAL A 16 -1.86 11.02 2.17
C VAL A 16 -0.72 11.13 3.17
N PRO A 17 -0.77 12.12 4.09
CA PRO A 17 0.31 12.35 5.04
C PRO A 17 0.55 11.10 5.90
N PRO A 18 1.80 10.76 6.24
CA PRO A 18 2.11 9.59 7.08
C PRO A 18 1.35 9.57 8.41
N GLN A 19 1.06 10.74 8.98
CA GLN A 19 0.29 10.92 10.21
C GLN A 19 -1.16 10.43 10.11
N SER A 20 -1.70 10.39 8.88
CA SER A 20 -3.04 9.86 8.61
C SER A 20 -3.05 8.36 8.41
N VAL A 21 -1.90 7.69 8.34
CA VAL A 21 -1.80 6.26 8.01
C VAL A 21 -1.70 5.42 9.28
N ASP A 22 -2.63 4.49 9.47
CA ASP A 22 -2.57 3.48 10.52
C ASP A 22 -1.68 2.31 10.09
N ARG A 23 -1.98 1.73 8.92
CA ARG A 23 -1.32 0.51 8.44
C ARG A 23 -1.24 0.48 6.93
N VAL A 24 -0.20 -0.16 6.41
CA VAL A 24 -0.02 -0.46 4.99
C VAL A 24 0.14 -1.97 4.79
N TRP A 25 -0.56 -2.53 3.81
CA TRP A 25 -0.33 -3.89 3.32
C TRP A 25 0.35 -3.79 1.96
N ILE A 26 1.57 -4.30 1.88
CA ILE A 26 2.40 -4.27 0.68
C ILE A 26 2.39 -5.65 0.05
N PHE A 27 1.98 -5.73 -1.20
CA PHE A 27 1.94 -7.00 -1.94
C PHE A 27 3.23 -7.17 -2.73
N PRO A 28 3.76 -8.40 -2.84
CA PRO A 28 4.85 -8.68 -3.77
C PRO A 28 4.45 -8.23 -5.19
N PRO A 29 5.31 -7.48 -5.90
CA PRO A 29 5.04 -7.12 -7.29
C PRO A 29 4.98 -8.38 -8.16
N ARG A 30 4.13 -8.36 -9.19
CA ARG A 30 4.04 -9.43 -10.17
C ARG A 30 4.70 -9.01 -11.47
N GLN A 31 5.28 -9.98 -12.16
CA GLN A 31 5.78 -9.80 -13.52
C GLN A 31 4.76 -10.42 -14.47
N ILE A 32 4.08 -9.58 -15.27
CA ILE A 32 3.04 -10.00 -16.22
C ILE A 32 3.47 -9.51 -17.60
N ARG A 33 3.80 -10.45 -18.51
CA ARG A 33 4.19 -10.16 -19.91
C ARG A 33 5.31 -9.12 -20.04
N GLY A 34 6.25 -9.11 -19.10
CA GLY A 34 7.38 -8.18 -19.08
C GLY A 34 7.10 -6.87 -18.32
N SER A 35 5.86 -6.58 -17.95
CA SER A 35 5.53 -5.43 -17.09
C SER A 35 5.47 -5.83 -15.62
N GLU A 36 5.87 -4.92 -14.75
CA GLU A 36 5.66 -5.03 -13.30
C GLU A 36 4.28 -4.49 -12.94
N SER A 37 3.50 -5.25 -12.18
CA SER A 37 2.27 -4.77 -11.55
C SER A 37 2.42 -4.84 -10.04
N GLY A 38 2.06 -3.77 -9.35
CA GLY A 38 2.14 -3.71 -7.89
C GLY A 38 0.88 -3.16 -7.24
N LEU A 39 0.71 -3.54 -5.98
CA LEU A 39 -0.47 -3.26 -5.18
C LEU A 39 -0.04 -2.91 -3.76
N ALA A 40 -0.67 -1.88 -3.19
CA ALA A 40 -0.66 -1.61 -1.76
C ALA A 40 -2.07 -1.24 -1.30
N VAL A 41 -2.39 -1.60 -0.05
CA VAL A 41 -3.60 -1.13 0.63
C VAL A 41 -3.19 -0.30 1.82
N LEU A 42 -3.80 0.87 1.99
CA LEU A 42 -3.58 1.78 3.11
C LEU A 42 -4.84 1.85 3.94
N ALA A 43 -4.69 1.72 5.25
CA ALA A 43 -5.71 2.07 6.24
C ALA A 43 -5.40 3.45 6.78
N LEU A 44 -6.35 4.37 6.63
CA LEU A 44 -6.22 5.76 7.05
C LEU A 44 -7.12 6.06 8.24
N TYR A 45 -6.60 6.81 9.21
CA TYR A 45 -7.39 7.43 10.25
C TYR A 45 -8.42 8.39 9.64
N LEU A 46 -9.60 8.41 10.22
CA LEU A 46 -10.63 9.38 9.89
C LEU A 46 -10.44 10.59 10.80
N GLN A 47 -10.53 11.79 10.24
CA GLN A 47 -10.38 13.04 11.00
C GLN A 47 -11.66 13.45 11.77
N LEU A 48 -12.69 12.60 11.77
CA LEU A 48 -13.96 12.86 12.43
C LEU A 48 -13.92 12.28 13.86
N PRO A 49 -14.19 13.10 14.91
CA PRO A 49 -14.12 12.67 16.31
C PRO A 49 -14.99 11.46 16.67
N GLU A 50 -16.09 11.27 15.93
CA GLU A 50 -17.11 10.24 16.17
C GLU A 50 -16.75 8.90 15.51
N GLU A 51 -15.74 8.89 14.63
CA GLU A 51 -15.33 7.71 13.83
C GLU A 51 -13.91 7.22 14.16
N THR A 52 -13.40 7.55 15.36
CA THR A 52 -12.04 7.15 15.81
C THR A 52 -11.78 5.63 15.76
N GLY A 53 -12.84 4.82 15.85
CA GLY A 53 -12.80 3.36 15.71
C GLY A 53 -12.80 2.84 14.27
N HIS A 54 -12.92 3.71 13.26
CA HIS A 54 -12.99 3.32 11.86
C HIS A 54 -11.75 3.75 11.08
N ARG A 55 -11.52 3.08 9.94
CA ARG A 55 -10.47 3.42 8.99
C ARG A 55 -11.04 3.48 7.59
N ARG A 56 -10.58 4.45 6.82
CA ARG A 56 -10.78 4.46 5.37
C ARG A 56 -9.74 3.56 4.72
N LEU A 57 -10.19 2.68 3.84
CA LEU A 57 -9.33 1.82 3.04
C LEU A 57 -9.12 2.42 1.67
N VAL A 58 -7.87 2.58 1.28
CA VAL A 58 -7.47 3.06 -0.03
C VAL A 58 -6.52 2.06 -0.67
N THR A 59 -6.73 1.76 -1.94
CA THR A 59 -5.88 0.87 -2.71
C THR A 59 -5.06 1.68 -3.70
N LEU A 60 -3.74 1.54 -3.64
CA LEU A 60 -2.81 2.02 -4.65
C LEU A 60 -2.44 0.85 -5.55
N ARG A 61 -2.68 0.99 -6.85
CA ARG A 61 -2.26 0.03 -7.87
C ARG A 61 -1.44 0.75 -8.93
N TYR A 62 -0.47 0.06 -9.50
CA TYR A 62 0.25 0.55 -10.65
C TYR A 62 0.68 -0.56 -11.60
N GLU A 63 0.98 -0.17 -12.82
CA GLU A 63 1.73 -0.95 -13.80
C GLU A 63 2.98 -0.15 -14.22
N ALA A 64 4.09 -0.84 -14.46
CA ALA A 64 5.33 -0.24 -14.92
C ALA A 64 6.00 -1.12 -15.97
N ALA A 65 6.59 -0.50 -16.99
CA ALA A 65 7.46 -1.17 -17.93
C ALA A 65 8.74 -1.68 -17.22
N PRO A 66 9.38 -2.75 -17.71
CA PRO A 66 10.58 -3.28 -17.10
C PRO A 66 11.71 -2.25 -17.15
N GLY A 67 12.30 -1.95 -15.98
CA GLY A 67 13.32 -0.90 -15.84
C GLY A 67 12.79 0.53 -16.02
N GLY A 68 11.47 0.72 -16.12
CA GLY A 68 10.85 2.02 -16.20
C GLY A 68 11.06 2.82 -14.91
N GLU A 69 11.38 4.10 -15.06
CA GLU A 69 11.49 5.00 -13.90
C GLU A 69 10.11 5.38 -13.37
N GLU A 70 9.09 5.47 -14.23
CA GLU A 70 7.71 5.86 -13.90
C GLU A 70 6.70 4.76 -14.22
N PRO A 71 5.57 4.70 -13.49
CA PRO A 71 4.49 3.79 -13.85
C PRO A 71 3.85 4.18 -15.19
N THR A 72 3.49 3.17 -15.99
CA THR A 72 2.65 3.36 -17.18
C THR A 72 1.20 3.63 -16.81
N GLU A 73 0.73 3.03 -15.71
CA GLU A 73 -0.59 3.27 -15.14
C GLU A 73 -0.49 3.37 -13.61
N GLN A 74 -1.24 4.29 -13.01
CA GLN A 74 -1.34 4.42 -11.56
C GLN A 74 -2.77 4.79 -11.17
N GLU A 75 -3.31 4.07 -10.19
CA GLU A 75 -4.66 4.29 -9.69
C GLU A 75 -4.69 4.30 -8.16
N LEU A 76 -5.45 5.23 -7.58
CA LEU A 76 -5.72 5.30 -6.15
C LEU A 76 -7.23 5.25 -5.94
N VAL A 77 -7.74 4.16 -5.34
CA VAL A 77 -9.17 3.89 -5.24
C VAL A 77 -9.58 3.70 -3.78
N GLU A 78 -10.57 4.47 -3.33
CA GLU A 78 -11.23 4.23 -2.05
C GLU A 78 -12.09 2.96 -2.11
N GLN A 79 -11.84 2.03 -1.19
CA GLN A 79 -12.56 0.76 -1.11
C GLN A 79 -13.73 0.81 -0.10
N GLY A 80 -13.72 1.82 0.77
CA GLY A 80 -14.74 2.07 1.78
C GLY A 80 -14.17 2.28 3.18
N ILE A 81 -15.08 2.26 4.17
CA ILE A 81 -14.77 2.48 5.58
C ILE A 81 -15.09 1.22 6.38
N ALA A 82 -14.23 0.87 7.33
CA ALA A 82 -14.42 -0.30 8.19
C ALA A 82 -13.96 -0.05 9.62
N PRO A 83 -14.53 -0.75 10.62
CA PRO A 83 -13.99 -0.76 11.98
C PRO A 83 -12.55 -1.27 12.01
N ALA A 84 -11.70 -0.67 12.84
CA ALA A 84 -10.27 -0.98 12.93
C ALA A 84 -10.03 -2.45 13.29
N GLU A 85 -10.86 -3.02 14.18
CA GLU A 85 -10.79 -4.43 14.59
C GLU A 85 -11.20 -5.41 13.48
N ARG A 86 -11.86 -4.94 12.42
CA ARG A 86 -12.28 -5.76 11.28
C ARG A 86 -11.40 -5.57 10.04
N ILE A 87 -10.41 -4.68 10.11
CA ILE A 87 -9.73 -4.20 8.92
C ILE A 87 -8.98 -5.31 8.16
N ASP A 88 -8.33 -6.23 8.86
CA ASP A 88 -7.63 -7.37 8.25
C ASP A 88 -8.62 -8.27 7.47
N ARG A 89 -9.84 -8.44 7.98
CA ARG A 89 -10.91 -9.20 7.28
C ARG A 89 -11.42 -8.44 6.06
N VAL A 90 -11.57 -7.12 6.15
CA VAL A 90 -12.02 -6.31 5.01
C VAL A 90 -10.96 -6.30 3.91
N VAL A 91 -9.68 -6.13 4.25
CA VAL A 91 -8.55 -6.25 3.32
C VAL A 91 -8.59 -7.61 2.63
N ALA A 92 -8.73 -8.72 3.35
CA ALA A 92 -8.89 -10.04 2.74
C ALA A 92 -10.07 -10.11 1.73
N GLY A 93 -11.19 -9.44 2.03
CA GLY A 93 -12.32 -9.33 1.12
C GLY A 93 -12.09 -8.41 -0.09
N VAL A 94 -11.32 -7.32 0.06
CA VAL A 94 -10.86 -6.47 -1.06
C VAL A 94 -9.96 -7.29 -1.99
N LEU A 95 -9.03 -8.06 -1.43
CA LEU A 95 -8.10 -8.88 -2.21
C LEU A 95 -8.79 -9.95 -3.04
N ARG A 96 -9.78 -10.64 -2.46
CA ARG A 96 -10.58 -11.62 -3.21
C ARG A 96 -11.31 -11.01 -4.40
N ARG A 97 -11.68 -9.72 -4.33
CA ARG A 97 -12.38 -9.00 -5.40
C ARG A 97 -11.43 -8.44 -6.47
N LEU A 98 -10.20 -8.13 -6.10
CA LEU A 98 -9.19 -7.61 -7.03
C LEU A 98 -8.63 -8.67 -8.00
N GLY A 99 -9.03 -9.94 -7.85
CA GLY A 99 -9.09 -10.86 -8.99
C GLY A 99 -7.93 -11.82 -9.19
N ASP A 100 -6.90 -11.84 -8.34
CA ASP A 100 -5.82 -12.83 -8.43
C ASP A 100 -5.32 -13.30 -7.06
N ALA A 101 -4.83 -14.55 -6.99
CA ALA A 101 -4.17 -15.10 -5.81
C ALA A 101 -2.87 -14.34 -5.55
N HIS A 102 -2.92 -13.29 -4.74
CA HIS A 102 -1.71 -12.61 -4.28
C HIS A 102 -1.03 -13.47 -3.22
N GLU A 103 0.30 -13.53 -3.28
CA GLU A 103 1.08 -13.92 -2.11
C GLU A 103 0.69 -13.02 -0.93
N ALA A 104 0.82 -13.56 0.28
CA ALA A 104 0.43 -12.85 1.49
C ALA A 104 1.16 -11.48 1.56
N PRO A 105 0.44 -10.38 1.87
CA PRO A 105 1.06 -9.09 1.99
C PRO A 105 1.96 -9.01 3.22
N THR A 106 2.99 -8.17 3.11
CA THR A 106 3.70 -7.66 4.29
C THR A 106 2.87 -6.54 4.90
N ALA A 107 2.34 -6.77 6.10
CA ALA A 107 1.63 -5.75 6.86
C ALA A 107 2.61 -4.92 7.70
N VAL A 108 2.59 -3.60 7.53
CA VAL A 108 3.44 -2.64 8.23
C VAL A 108 2.56 -1.67 9.01
N ARG A 109 2.74 -1.61 10.33
CA ARG A 109 2.07 -0.62 11.20
C ARG A 109 2.82 0.70 11.14
N ILE A 110 2.12 1.75 10.72
CA ILE A 110 2.62 3.13 10.67
C ILE A 110 2.15 3.89 11.90
N GLU A 111 0.90 3.71 12.32
CA GLU A 111 0.31 4.33 13.52
C GLU A 111 0.50 5.86 13.57
N GLY A 112 0.47 6.50 12.40
CA GLY A 112 0.66 7.93 12.27
C GLY A 112 2.12 8.41 12.48
N ASP A 113 3.09 7.50 12.57
CA ASP A 113 4.50 7.82 12.83
C ASP A 113 5.29 7.99 11.50
N PRO A 114 5.73 9.22 11.16
CA PRO A 114 6.51 9.46 9.95
C PRO A 114 7.84 8.69 9.91
N ALA A 115 8.46 8.41 11.06
CA ALA A 115 9.72 7.66 11.09
C ALA A 115 9.50 6.19 10.68
N ARG A 116 8.37 5.59 11.06
CA ARG A 116 8.00 4.24 10.62
C ARG A 116 7.69 4.18 9.13
N TRP A 117 7.08 5.25 8.60
CA TRP A 117 6.88 5.41 7.17
C TRP A 117 8.20 5.47 6.39
N GLU A 118 9.13 6.32 6.82
CA GLU A 118 10.47 6.40 6.21
C GLU A 118 11.23 5.07 6.31
N GLN A 119 11.17 4.40 7.46
CA GLN A 119 11.78 3.08 7.63
C GLN A 119 11.17 2.03 6.68
N MET A 120 9.85 2.05 6.50
CA MET A 120 9.16 1.18 5.54
C MET A 120 9.68 1.43 4.12
N LEU A 121 9.74 2.70 3.70
CA LEU A 121 10.24 3.08 2.37
C LEU A 121 11.69 2.66 2.16
N GLY A 122 12.56 2.88 3.15
CA GLY A 122 13.97 2.47 3.10
C GLY A 122 14.12 0.97 2.87
N ARG A 123 13.40 0.15 3.66
CA ARG A 123 13.41 -1.31 3.48
C ARG A 123 12.92 -1.74 2.10
N MET A 124 11.93 -1.04 1.53
CA MET A 124 11.41 -1.32 0.19
C MET A 124 12.37 -0.97 -0.95
N ALA A 125 13.15 0.10 -0.77
CA ALA A 125 14.12 0.57 -1.75
C ALA A 125 15.42 -0.24 -1.73
N GLU A 126 15.74 -0.91 -0.62
CA GLU A 126 16.90 -1.80 -0.55
C GLU A 126 16.71 -2.99 -1.52
N PRO A 127 17.61 -3.19 -2.50
CA PRO A 127 17.57 -4.37 -3.33
C PRO A 127 17.74 -5.58 -2.41
N SER A 128 16.83 -6.54 -2.52
CA SER A 128 16.92 -7.81 -1.81
C SER A 128 18.23 -8.46 -2.23
N SER A 129 19.29 -8.28 -1.42
CA SER A 129 20.58 -8.92 -1.58
C SER A 129 20.32 -10.42 -1.46
N THR A 130 20.13 -11.05 -2.60
CA THR A 130 19.94 -12.49 -2.69
C THR A 130 21.36 -13.03 -2.79
N ALA A 131 21.87 -13.51 -1.66
CA ALA A 131 23.04 -14.37 -1.59
C ALA A 131 22.73 -15.74 -2.22
#